data_AF-A0A517R4G3-F1
#
_entry.id   AF-A0A517R4G3-F1
#
_cell.length_a   1.000
_cell.length_b   1.000
_cell.length_c   1.000
_cell.angle_alpha   90.00
_cell.angle_beta   90.00
_cell.angle_gamma   90.00
#
_symmetry.space_group_name_H-M   'P 1'
#
loop_
_entity.id
_entity.type
_entity.pdbx_description
1 polymer ?
#
loop_
_entity_poly.entity_id
_entity_poly.type
_entity_poly.pdbx_seq_one_letter_code
_entity_poly.pdbx_strand_id
1 'polypeptide(L)'
;MYRQHWSVQGSPFADRPDPDCYYAGFGHDEAMSRVLYCIEEQHGVAVITGAAGCGKSLLLTILEQGLGRTRRTVCRLGAIGEGGLIDDLTRRLLPSDEDRSHRRLYEELATRSEAAMHTVVLIDDVDRTPSFAREASSLIRLLEQFSARMTAVVSAANAEALPTSLTAGRLKIEVGPLAAHEIEPYVRQQLGDDANGEIFTPEGYRVIAELSGRVPRTINSLCELALIIGANRRALAIDGEIVEAAAKELRLSVTSHESAKQPASPSPVSEQRRVFVN
;
A
#
# COMPACT_ATOMS: atom_id res chain seq x y z
N MET A 1 -16.67 -22.14 -15.02
CA MET A 1 -16.54 -22.27 -16.49
C MET A 1 -15.17 -21.83 -16.97
N TYR A 2 -14.73 -20.58 -16.73
CA TYR A 2 -13.37 -20.15 -17.14
C TYR A 2 -12.22 -20.92 -16.44
N ARG A 3 -12.39 -21.26 -15.16
CA ARG A 3 -11.40 -22.03 -14.40
C ARG A 3 -11.04 -23.37 -15.04
N GLN A 4 -12.03 -24.08 -15.55
CA GLN A 4 -11.84 -25.35 -16.26
C GLN A 4 -11.21 -25.14 -17.63
N HIS A 5 -11.54 -24.05 -18.31
CA HIS A 5 -10.97 -23.71 -19.63
C HIS A 5 -9.48 -23.39 -19.55
N TRP A 6 -9.06 -22.67 -18.51
CA TRP A 6 -7.67 -22.23 -18.31
C TRP A 6 -6.86 -23.10 -17.33
N SER A 7 -7.47 -24.14 -16.77
CA SER A 7 -6.88 -24.99 -15.71
C SER A 7 -6.39 -24.22 -14.47
N VAL A 8 -7.04 -23.11 -14.11
CA VAL A 8 -6.66 -22.29 -12.95
C VAL A 8 -7.46 -22.69 -11.69
N GLN A 9 -6.79 -22.65 -10.53
CA GLN A 9 -7.41 -22.90 -9.23
C GLN A 9 -7.98 -21.61 -8.64
N GLY A 10 -9.14 -21.71 -7.99
CA GLY A 10 -9.75 -20.56 -7.31
C GLY A 10 -10.01 -19.37 -8.24
N SER A 11 -9.98 -18.15 -7.68
CA SER A 11 -9.94 -16.90 -8.45
C SER A 11 -8.51 -16.37 -8.35
N PRO A 12 -7.67 -16.56 -9.38
CA PRO A 12 -6.24 -16.24 -9.31
C PRO A 12 -5.99 -14.76 -9.05
N PHE A 13 -6.94 -13.89 -9.39
CA PHE A 13 -6.83 -12.44 -9.22
C PHE A 13 -7.80 -11.88 -8.18
N ALA A 14 -8.14 -12.65 -7.15
CA ALA A 14 -9.03 -12.18 -6.09
C ALA A 14 -8.53 -10.88 -5.44
N ASP A 15 -9.43 -9.92 -5.18
CA ASP A 15 -9.12 -8.59 -4.61
C ASP A 15 -8.78 -8.63 -3.09
N ARG A 16 -8.49 -9.81 -2.54
CA ARG A 16 -8.10 -9.95 -1.13
C ARG A 16 -6.58 -9.97 -1.03
N PRO A 17 -5.98 -9.23 -0.07
CA PRO A 17 -4.56 -9.35 0.20
C PRO A 17 -4.27 -10.74 0.75
N ASP A 18 -3.85 -11.63 -0.13
CA ASP A 18 -3.39 -12.98 0.21
C ASP A 18 -1.85 -12.97 0.24
N PRO A 19 -1.22 -13.17 1.41
CA PRO A 19 0.23 -13.22 1.51
C PRO A 19 0.85 -14.37 0.70
N ASP A 20 0.12 -15.46 0.47
CA ASP A 20 0.61 -16.59 -0.34
C ASP A 20 0.68 -16.18 -1.84
N CYS A 21 -0.04 -15.13 -2.22
CA CYS A 21 -0.05 -14.53 -3.54
C CYS A 21 0.85 -13.28 -3.65
N TYR A 22 1.73 -13.03 -2.67
CA TYR A 22 2.61 -11.86 -2.69
C TYR A 22 3.69 -11.97 -3.76
N TYR A 23 3.60 -11.10 -4.77
CA TYR A 23 4.68 -10.86 -5.71
C TYR A 23 5.63 -9.82 -5.13
N ALA A 24 6.85 -10.24 -4.79
CA ALA A 24 7.92 -9.36 -4.33
C ALA A 24 8.54 -8.60 -5.52
N GLY A 25 7.78 -7.67 -6.10
CA GLY A 25 8.32 -6.76 -7.10
C GLY A 25 9.44 -5.91 -6.50
N PHE A 26 10.34 -5.40 -7.34
CA PHE A 26 11.50 -4.61 -6.94
C PHE A 26 11.12 -3.43 -6.03
N GLY A 27 10.03 -2.72 -6.36
CA GLY A 27 9.53 -1.61 -5.55
C GLY A 27 8.93 -2.05 -4.21
N HIS A 28 8.27 -3.20 -4.14
CA HIS A 28 7.71 -3.74 -2.89
C HIS A 28 8.80 -4.30 -1.97
N ASP A 29 9.82 -4.95 -2.53
CA ASP A 29 10.94 -5.52 -1.77
C ASP A 29 11.86 -4.43 -1.21
N GLU A 30 12.13 -3.38 -2.00
CA GLU A 30 12.84 -2.19 -1.50
C GLU A 30 12.04 -1.52 -0.36
N ALA A 31 10.73 -1.35 -0.55
CA ALA A 31 9.86 -0.77 0.47
C ALA A 31 9.86 -1.60 1.76
N MET A 32 9.72 -2.93 1.65
CA MET A 32 9.76 -3.85 2.78
C MET A 32 11.10 -3.76 3.52
N SER A 33 12.22 -3.78 2.79
CA SER A 33 13.57 -3.68 3.36
C SER A 33 13.75 -2.39 4.16
N ARG A 34 13.28 -1.26 3.64
CA ARG A 34 13.35 0.05 4.33
C ARG A 34 12.46 0.09 5.57
N VAL A 35 11.28 -0.52 5.54
CA VAL A 35 10.42 -0.65 6.72
C VAL A 35 11.07 -1.53 7.78
N LEU A 36 11.61 -2.69 7.38
CA LEU A 36 12.30 -3.60 8.30
C LEU A 36 13.50 -2.93 8.96
N TYR A 37 14.32 -2.21 8.19
CA TYR A 37 15.41 -1.40 8.73
C TYR A 37 14.92 -0.39 9.76
N CYS A 38 13.82 0.33 9.49
CA CYS A 38 13.20 1.27 10.44
C CYS A 38 12.81 0.60 11.76
N ILE A 39 12.27 -0.64 11.68
CA ILE A 39 11.87 -1.44 12.84
C ILE A 39 13.10 -1.98 13.59
N GLU A 40 14.13 -2.42 12.90
CA GLU A 40 15.35 -2.96 13.50
C GLU A 40 16.13 -1.87 14.25
N GLU A 41 16.31 -0.73 13.59
CA GLU A 41 16.98 0.45 14.16
C GLU A 41 16.08 1.24 15.13
N GLN A 42 14.82 0.81 15.31
CA GLN A 42 13.91 1.44 16.27
C GLN A 42 13.67 2.94 15.96
N HIS A 43 13.66 3.25 14.66
CA HIS A 43 13.31 4.56 14.14
C HIS A 43 11.79 4.71 14.27
N GLY A 44 11.32 5.50 15.24
CA GLY A 44 9.96 5.42 15.76
C GLY A 44 8.79 5.51 14.75
N VAL A 45 8.95 6.08 13.55
CA VAL A 45 7.86 6.11 12.56
C VAL A 45 8.36 5.92 11.11
N ALA A 46 7.77 4.98 10.40
CA ALA A 46 7.86 4.82 8.94
C ALA A 46 6.52 5.18 8.27
N VAL A 47 6.60 5.90 7.15
CA VAL A 47 5.43 6.30 6.35
C VAL A 47 5.53 5.65 4.97
N ILE A 48 4.58 4.78 4.65
CA ILE A 48 4.42 4.16 3.35
C ILE A 48 3.40 4.96 2.54
N THR A 49 3.78 5.45 1.37
CA THR A 49 2.90 6.19 0.46
C THR A 49 2.75 5.48 -0.87
N GLY A 50 1.70 5.79 -1.61
CA GLY A 50 1.47 5.22 -2.94
C GLY A 50 0.00 5.22 -3.31
N ALA A 51 -0.31 5.23 -4.60
CA ALA A 51 -1.69 5.28 -5.07
C ALA A 51 -2.56 4.12 -4.53
N ALA A 52 -3.88 4.30 -4.57
CA ALA A 52 -4.81 3.24 -4.21
C ALA A 52 -4.58 2.02 -5.14
N GLY A 53 -4.51 0.82 -4.54
CA GLY A 53 -4.29 -0.42 -5.30
C GLY A 53 -2.82 -0.78 -5.58
N CYS A 54 -1.84 0.02 -5.14
CA CYS A 54 -0.41 -0.30 -5.23
C CYS A 54 0.09 -1.34 -4.20
N GLY A 55 -0.78 -1.97 -3.40
CA GLY A 55 -0.37 -3.04 -2.48
C GLY A 55 0.15 -2.60 -1.10
N LYS A 56 -0.05 -1.35 -0.69
CA LYS A 56 0.32 -0.87 0.67
C LYS A 56 -0.26 -1.73 1.80
N SER A 57 -1.57 -2.01 1.74
CA SER A 57 -2.24 -2.86 2.74
C SER A 57 -1.74 -4.30 2.73
N LEU A 58 -1.33 -4.81 1.56
CA LEU A 58 -0.71 -6.13 1.41
C LEU A 58 0.68 -6.15 2.06
N LEU A 59 1.51 -5.12 1.85
CA LEU A 59 2.79 -4.96 2.56
C LEU A 59 2.60 -4.98 4.07
N LEU A 60 1.62 -4.25 4.60
CA LEU A 60 1.32 -4.28 6.04
C LEU A 60 0.89 -5.67 6.52
N THR A 61 0.15 -6.43 5.71
CA THR A 61 -0.23 -7.82 6.04
C THR A 61 0.99 -8.74 6.13
N ILE A 62 1.89 -8.65 5.15
CA ILE A 62 3.10 -9.47 5.12
C ILE A 62 4.02 -9.11 6.28
N LEU A 63 4.14 -7.81 6.56
CA LEU A 63 4.90 -7.31 7.69
C LEU A 63 4.32 -7.82 9.02
N GLU A 64 3.00 -7.78 9.20
CA GLU A 64 2.33 -8.30 10.40
C GLU A 64 2.65 -9.79 10.61
N GLN A 65 2.58 -10.59 9.55
CA GLN A 65 2.87 -12.03 9.62
C GLN A 65 4.36 -12.32 9.87
N GLY A 66 5.26 -11.60 9.20
CA GLY A 66 6.70 -11.76 9.37
C GLY A 66 7.15 -11.40 10.79
N LEU A 67 6.66 -10.28 11.31
CA LEU A 67 6.98 -9.82 12.66
C LEU A 67 6.33 -10.68 13.76
N GLY A 68 5.13 -11.22 13.51
CA GLY A 68 4.44 -12.12 14.44
C GLY A 68 5.20 -13.42 14.73
N ARG A 69 6.15 -13.81 13.88
CA ARG A 69 7.06 -14.94 14.10
C ARG A 69 8.26 -14.60 15.01
N THR A 70 8.36 -13.35 15.46
CA THR A 70 9.46 -12.84 16.28
C THR A 70 9.00 -12.51 17.70
N ARG A 71 9.91 -12.18 18.63
CA ARG A 71 9.58 -11.78 20.02
C ARG A 71 8.97 -10.36 20.12
N ARG A 72 8.31 -9.87 19.08
CA ARG A 72 7.75 -8.51 18.99
C ARG A 72 6.23 -8.57 19.17
N THR A 73 5.66 -7.53 19.75
CA THR A 73 4.20 -7.36 19.76
C THR A 73 3.80 -6.56 18.53
N VAL A 74 2.83 -7.05 17.75
CA VAL A 74 2.36 -6.37 16.54
C VAL A 74 0.88 -6.03 16.69
N CYS A 75 0.51 -4.79 16.42
CA CYS A 75 -0.86 -4.29 16.53
C CYS A 75 -1.28 -3.58 15.25
N ARG A 76 -2.20 -4.18 14.48
CA ARG A 76 -2.77 -3.55 13.28
C ARG A 76 -4.05 -2.76 13.57
N LEU A 77 -4.02 -1.46 13.39
CA LEU A 77 -5.15 -0.58 13.65
C LEU A 77 -5.76 -0.12 12.32
N GLY A 78 -7.07 0.16 12.32
CA GLY A 78 -7.78 0.56 11.12
C GLY A 78 -8.96 1.47 11.44
N ALA A 79 -9.49 2.15 10.42
CA ALA A 79 -10.51 3.19 10.58
C ALA A 79 -11.94 2.69 10.88
N ILE A 80 -12.15 1.40 11.19
CA ILE A 80 -13.51 0.79 11.34
C ILE A 80 -13.77 0.36 12.81
N GLY A 81 -13.11 1.01 13.78
CA GLY A 81 -13.35 0.79 15.20
C GLY A 81 -14.42 1.73 15.78
N GLU A 82 -15.17 1.26 16.79
CA GLU A 82 -16.18 2.06 17.50
C GLU A 82 -15.57 3.06 18.52
N GLY A 83 -14.32 2.88 18.93
CA GLY A 83 -13.64 3.67 19.98
C GLY A 83 -12.42 4.47 19.54
N GLY A 84 -12.09 4.46 18.24
CA GLY A 84 -10.88 5.11 17.75
C GLY A 84 -9.58 4.31 18.00
N LEU A 85 -8.45 4.82 17.52
CA LEU A 85 -7.15 4.14 17.48
C LEU A 85 -6.56 3.85 18.86
N ILE A 86 -6.77 4.73 19.84
CA ILE A 86 -6.27 4.52 21.21
C ILE A 86 -7.05 3.38 21.88
N ASP A 87 -8.37 3.34 21.73
CA ASP A 87 -9.20 2.26 22.26
C ASP A 87 -8.91 0.95 21.53
N ASP A 88 -8.70 0.99 20.21
CA ASP A 88 -8.31 -0.17 19.41
C ASP A 88 -6.96 -0.74 19.86
N LEU A 89 -5.98 0.12 20.13
CA LEU A 89 -4.69 -0.30 20.68
C LEU A 89 -4.85 -0.89 22.08
N THR A 90 -5.64 -0.25 22.93
CA THR A 90 -5.96 -0.74 24.28
C THR A 90 -6.56 -2.14 24.22
N ARG A 91 -7.56 -2.36 23.35
CA ARG A 91 -8.19 -3.67 23.17
C ARG A 91 -7.21 -4.75 22.68
N ARG A 92 -6.23 -4.38 21.85
CA ARG A 92 -5.23 -5.32 21.32
C ARG A 92 -4.14 -5.67 22.34
N LEU A 93 -3.68 -4.70 23.12
CA LEU A 93 -2.65 -4.94 24.14
C LEU A 93 -3.22 -5.54 25.42
N LEU A 94 -4.48 -5.23 25.73
CA LEU A 94 -5.18 -5.63 26.95
C LEU A 94 -6.51 -6.33 26.59
N PRO A 95 -6.48 -7.51 25.94
CA PRO A 95 -7.70 -8.18 25.48
C PRO A 95 -8.60 -8.61 26.64
N SER A 96 -8.01 -9.05 27.75
CA SER A 96 -8.68 -9.61 28.93
C SER A 96 -8.84 -8.63 30.09
N ASP A 97 -8.41 -7.38 29.94
CA ASP A 97 -8.52 -6.37 31.01
C ASP A 97 -9.90 -5.71 30.96
N GLU A 98 -10.55 -5.63 32.12
CA GLU A 98 -11.85 -4.95 32.29
C GLU A 98 -11.65 -3.43 32.33
N ASP A 99 -10.48 -2.95 32.79
CA ASP A 99 -10.12 -1.53 32.76
C ASP A 99 -9.55 -1.17 31.38
N ARG A 100 -10.39 -0.59 30.53
CA ARG A 100 -10.00 -0.08 29.20
C ARG A 100 -9.70 1.42 29.22
N SER A 101 -9.33 1.99 30.36
CA SER A 101 -9.00 3.43 30.46
C SER A 101 -7.67 3.77 29.78
N HIS A 102 -7.54 5.02 29.33
CA HIS A 102 -6.27 5.56 28.82
C HIS A 102 -5.12 5.44 29.83
N ARG A 103 -5.42 5.53 31.13
CA ARG A 103 -4.43 5.33 32.20
C ARG A 103 -3.87 3.91 32.17
N ARG A 104 -4.73 2.91 32.00
CA ARG A 104 -4.32 1.51 31.92
C ARG A 104 -3.46 1.24 30.70
N LEU A 105 -3.81 1.80 29.54
CA LEU A 105 -2.96 1.73 28.35
C LEU A 105 -1.58 2.34 28.60
N TYR A 106 -1.53 3.51 29.25
CA TYR A 106 -0.26 4.18 29.55
C TYR A 106 0.65 3.31 30.43
N GLU A 107 0.10 2.69 31.48
CA GLU A 107 0.83 1.77 32.37
C GLU A 107 1.37 0.54 31.61
N GLU A 108 0.56 -0.01 30.70
CA GLU A 108 0.96 -1.15 29.87
C GLU A 108 2.11 -0.79 28.91
N LEU A 109 2.02 0.37 28.25
CA LEU A 109 3.08 0.87 27.36
C LEU A 109 4.38 1.14 28.12
N ALA A 110 4.30 1.70 29.34
CA ALA A 110 5.44 1.91 30.22
C ALA A 110 6.11 0.57 30.59
N THR A 111 5.31 -0.41 31.04
CA THR A 111 5.79 -1.75 31.42
C THR A 111 6.52 -2.43 30.26
N ARG A 112 5.95 -2.36 29.05
CA ARG A 112 6.57 -2.94 27.83
C ARG A 112 7.89 -2.25 27.47
N SER A 113 7.92 -0.92 27.60
CA SER A 113 9.12 -0.12 27.36
C SER A 113 10.24 -0.50 28.34
N GLU A 114 9.94 -0.60 29.64
CA GLU A 114 10.90 -1.03 30.67
C GLU A 114 11.40 -2.47 30.45
N ALA A 115 10.52 -3.37 30.01
CA ALA A 115 10.86 -4.75 29.66
C ALA A 115 11.60 -4.89 28.31
N ALA A 116 11.91 -3.78 27.63
CA ALA A 116 12.53 -3.73 26.30
C ALA A 116 11.78 -4.53 25.21
N MET A 117 10.46 -4.73 25.40
CA MET A 117 9.59 -5.40 24.45
C MET A 117 9.27 -4.46 23.30
N HIS A 118 9.75 -4.80 22.10
CA HIS A 118 9.48 -3.97 20.93
C HIS A 118 8.01 -4.17 20.49
N THR A 119 7.24 -3.07 20.53
CA THR A 119 5.88 -3.01 20.01
C THR A 119 5.87 -2.30 18.66
N VAL A 120 5.29 -2.94 17.65
CA VAL A 120 5.09 -2.40 16.31
C VAL A 120 3.60 -2.14 16.08
N VAL A 121 3.26 -0.90 15.77
CA VAL A 121 1.89 -0.47 15.47
C VAL A 121 1.77 -0.21 13.98
N LEU A 122 0.88 -0.95 13.31
CA LEU A 122 0.60 -0.81 11.88
C LEU A 122 -0.71 -0.06 11.71
N ILE A 123 -0.74 1.05 10.97
CA ILE A 123 -1.97 1.83 10.74
C ILE A 123 -2.18 2.00 9.24
N ASP A 124 -3.29 1.47 8.73
CA ASP A 124 -3.59 1.46 7.30
C ASP A 124 -4.48 2.65 6.89
N ASP A 125 -4.23 3.22 5.71
CA ASP A 125 -4.99 4.30 5.08
C ASP A 125 -5.27 5.49 6.03
N VAL A 126 -4.22 6.03 6.66
CA VAL A 126 -4.36 7.11 7.65
C VAL A 126 -4.94 8.40 7.07
N ASP A 127 -4.85 8.58 5.76
CA ASP A 127 -5.43 9.70 5.00
C ASP A 127 -6.90 9.49 4.60
N ARG A 128 -7.55 8.39 5.03
CA ARG A 128 -8.96 8.12 4.72
C ARG A 128 -9.89 9.25 5.15
N THR A 129 -9.64 9.85 6.31
CA THR A 129 -10.36 11.06 6.76
C THR A 129 -9.42 11.98 7.55
N PRO A 130 -9.66 13.31 7.55
CA PRO A 130 -8.87 14.25 8.35
C PRO A 130 -8.96 14.00 9.87
N SER A 131 -10.05 13.43 10.37
CA SER A 131 -10.17 13.01 11.78
C SER A 131 -9.27 11.83 12.08
N PHE A 132 -9.24 10.82 11.21
CA PHE A 132 -8.42 9.62 11.39
C PHE A 132 -6.91 9.96 11.32
N ALA A 133 -6.49 10.84 10.41
CA ALA A 133 -5.11 11.32 10.36
C ALA A 133 -4.66 12.06 11.64
N ARG A 134 -5.56 12.87 12.22
CA ARG A 134 -5.31 13.55 13.50
C ARG A 134 -5.21 12.56 14.65
N GLU A 135 -6.07 11.54 14.63
CA GLU A 135 -6.05 10.48 15.63
C GLU A 135 -4.75 9.66 15.58
N ALA A 136 -4.32 9.27 14.38
CA ALA A 136 -3.04 8.60 14.17
C ALA A 136 -1.87 9.46 14.66
N SER A 137 -1.94 10.78 14.43
CA SER A 137 -0.95 11.73 14.95
C SER A 137 -0.91 11.77 16.47
N SER A 138 -2.06 11.74 17.14
CA SER A 138 -2.13 11.70 18.61
C SER A 138 -1.59 10.39 19.16
N LEU A 139 -1.93 9.26 18.54
CA LEU A 139 -1.40 7.96 18.94
C LEU A 139 0.13 7.89 18.76
N ILE A 140 0.65 8.36 17.64
CA ILE A 140 2.11 8.36 17.39
C ILE A 140 2.84 9.22 18.42
N ARG A 141 2.32 10.40 18.76
CA ARG A 141 2.90 11.22 19.84
C ARG A 141 2.85 10.54 21.20
N LEU A 142 1.85 9.70 21.46
CA LEU A 142 1.80 8.90 22.67
C LEU A 142 2.91 7.84 22.66
N LEU A 143 3.02 7.08 21.57
CA LEU A 143 4.04 6.03 21.41
C LEU A 143 5.47 6.59 21.55
N GLU A 144 5.72 7.78 21.02
CA GLU A 144 7.03 8.46 21.10
C GLU A 144 7.47 8.83 22.51
N GLN A 145 6.55 8.88 23.48
CA GLN A 145 6.89 9.09 24.88
C GLN A 145 7.59 7.86 25.47
N PHE A 146 7.43 6.69 24.86
CA PHE A 146 7.87 5.40 25.39
C PHE A 146 9.04 4.81 24.59
N SER A 147 10.25 5.37 24.77
CA SER A 147 11.53 4.82 24.30
C SER A 147 11.62 4.50 22.78
N ALA A 148 12.80 4.08 22.32
CA ALA A 148 13.01 3.62 20.94
C ALA A 148 12.27 2.29 20.65
N ARG A 149 11.72 1.62 21.67
CA ARG A 149 11.07 0.30 21.55
C ARG A 149 9.64 0.35 21.02
N MET A 150 9.21 1.48 20.47
CA MET A 150 7.92 1.65 19.82
C MET A 150 8.16 2.09 18.37
N THR A 151 7.68 1.29 17.41
CA THR A 151 7.72 1.68 15.99
C THR A 151 6.31 1.72 15.43
N ALA A 152 5.94 2.84 14.80
CA ALA A 152 4.72 2.96 14.02
C ALA A 152 5.01 2.87 12.53
N VAL A 153 4.26 2.07 11.80
CA VAL A 153 4.27 2.02 10.34
C VAL A 153 2.89 2.47 9.86
N VAL A 154 2.84 3.59 9.16
CA VAL A 154 1.59 4.16 8.66
C VAL A 154 1.55 4.07 7.14
N SER A 155 0.39 3.75 6.57
CA SER A 155 0.18 3.81 5.12
C SER A 155 -0.77 4.97 4.76
N ALA A 156 -0.50 5.61 3.62
CA ALA A 156 -1.36 6.66 3.06
C ALA A 156 -1.30 6.68 1.53
N ALA A 157 -2.25 7.32 0.86
CA ALA A 157 -2.17 7.55 -0.58
C ALA A 157 -1.08 8.59 -0.92
N ASN A 158 -1.05 9.72 -0.21
CA ASN A 158 -0.07 10.79 -0.39
C ASN A 158 0.40 11.35 0.96
N ALA A 159 1.72 11.50 1.14
CA ALA A 159 2.30 12.13 2.33
C ALA A 159 1.88 13.60 2.52
N GLU A 160 1.60 14.34 1.45
CA GLU A 160 1.25 15.76 1.54
C GLU A 160 -0.12 16.00 2.18
N ALA A 161 -1.02 15.01 2.10
CA ALA A 161 -2.33 15.07 2.76
C ALA A 161 -2.23 14.79 4.28
N LEU A 162 -1.08 14.33 4.75
CA LEU A 162 -0.87 13.98 6.15
C LEU A 162 -0.42 15.19 6.98
N PRO A 163 -0.83 15.27 8.25
CA PRO A 163 -0.27 16.21 9.20
C PRO A 163 1.25 16.13 9.24
N THR A 164 1.92 17.28 9.34
CA THR A 164 3.39 17.37 9.45
C THR A 164 3.95 16.54 10.59
N SER A 165 3.18 16.32 11.66
CA SER A 165 3.57 15.44 12.77
C SER A 165 3.81 13.99 12.38
N LEU A 166 3.15 13.51 11.32
CA LEU A 166 3.35 12.15 10.79
C LEU A 166 4.50 12.07 9.79
N THR A 167 4.91 13.19 9.18
CA THR A 167 5.78 13.17 8.01
C THR A 167 7.12 13.87 8.20
N ALA A 168 7.24 14.83 9.12
CA ALA A 168 8.47 15.56 9.37
C ALA A 168 9.52 14.68 10.06
N GLY A 169 10.72 14.63 9.48
CA GLY A 169 11.84 13.85 10.00
C GLY A 169 11.64 12.33 9.96
N ARG A 170 10.62 11.83 9.23
CA ARG A 170 10.29 10.39 9.17
C ARG A 170 10.77 9.75 7.88
N LEU A 171 11.01 8.44 7.95
CA LEU A 171 11.32 7.65 6.77
C LEU A 171 10.07 7.57 5.88
N LYS A 172 10.15 8.16 4.68
CA LYS A 172 9.09 8.10 3.67
C LYS A 172 9.45 7.08 2.61
N ILE A 173 8.56 6.13 2.39
CA ILE A 173 8.76 4.99 1.51
C ILE A 173 7.62 5.00 0.50
N GLU A 174 7.96 5.15 -0.77
CA GLU A 174 6.96 5.20 -1.83
C GLU A 174 6.81 3.83 -2.50
N VAL A 175 5.57 3.38 -2.66
CA VAL A 175 5.20 2.14 -3.32
C VAL A 175 4.41 2.52 -4.56
N GLY A 176 5.09 2.47 -5.70
CA GLY A 176 4.54 2.83 -7.00
C GLY A 176 3.82 1.68 -7.69
N PRO A 177 3.29 1.94 -8.90
CA PRO A 177 2.88 0.90 -9.85
C PRO A 177 4.06 -0.02 -10.19
N LEU A 178 3.76 -1.27 -10.57
CA LEU A 178 4.77 -2.23 -11.02
C LEU A 178 5.51 -1.72 -12.25
N ALA A 179 6.78 -2.04 -12.43
CA ALA A 179 7.50 -1.75 -13.67
C ALA A 179 6.93 -2.57 -14.83
N ALA A 180 7.09 -2.10 -16.07
CA ALA A 180 6.54 -2.78 -17.24
C ALA A 180 7.06 -4.22 -17.40
N HIS A 181 8.31 -4.47 -17.03
CA HIS A 181 8.92 -5.80 -17.06
C HIS A 181 8.45 -6.72 -15.91
N GLU A 182 7.75 -6.19 -14.91
CA GLU A 182 7.22 -6.95 -13.78
C GLU A 182 5.80 -7.45 -14.03
N ILE A 183 5.12 -6.96 -15.08
CA ILE A 183 3.71 -7.30 -15.35
C ILE A 183 3.54 -8.77 -15.69
N GLU A 184 4.33 -9.29 -16.62
CA GLU A 184 4.28 -10.71 -16.98
C GLU A 184 4.56 -11.61 -15.76
N PRO A 185 5.70 -11.48 -15.05
CA PRO A 185 5.98 -12.36 -13.92
C PRO A 185 4.97 -12.20 -12.78
N TYR A 186 4.44 -11.00 -12.54
CA TYR A 186 3.34 -10.78 -11.60
C TYR A 186 2.09 -11.59 -11.97
N VAL A 187 1.61 -11.47 -13.22
CA VAL A 187 0.42 -12.17 -13.70
C VAL A 187 0.62 -13.68 -13.68
N ARG A 188 1.80 -14.16 -14.07
CA ARG A 188 2.13 -15.60 -14.05
C ARG A 188 2.13 -16.16 -12.62
N GLN A 189 2.69 -15.44 -11.67
CA GLN A 189 2.66 -15.87 -10.27
C GLN A 189 1.22 -15.97 -9.74
N GLN A 190 0.35 -15.01 -10.06
CA GLN A 190 -1.05 -15.04 -9.63
C GLN A 190 -1.86 -16.20 -10.23
N LEU A 191 -1.56 -16.58 -11.48
CA LEU A 191 -2.20 -17.72 -12.14
C LEU A 191 -1.87 -19.07 -11.49
N GLY A 192 -0.72 -19.15 -10.81
CA GLY A 192 -0.19 -20.38 -10.21
C GLY A 192 0.38 -21.35 -11.23
N ASP A 193 1.15 -22.33 -10.75
CA ASP A 193 1.89 -23.28 -11.59
C ASP A 193 0.99 -24.24 -12.41
N ASP A 194 -0.27 -24.42 -11.98
CA ASP A 194 -1.24 -25.31 -12.63
C ASP A 194 -1.90 -24.71 -13.88
N ALA A 195 -1.69 -23.42 -14.14
CA ALA A 195 -2.24 -22.71 -15.27
C ALA A 195 -1.79 -23.33 -16.61
N ASN A 196 -2.71 -23.49 -17.54
CA ASN A 196 -2.42 -24.17 -18.80
C ASN A 196 -1.58 -23.29 -19.75
N GLY A 197 -0.27 -23.48 -19.76
CA GLY A 197 0.64 -22.85 -20.73
C GLY A 197 0.64 -21.32 -20.70
N GLU A 198 0.91 -20.70 -21.85
CA GLU A 198 0.90 -19.23 -22.00
C GLU A 198 -0.54 -18.74 -22.20
N ILE A 199 -1.25 -18.51 -21.10
CA ILE A 199 -2.62 -17.99 -21.11
C ILE A 199 -2.69 -16.60 -21.75
N PHE A 200 -1.71 -15.73 -21.50
CA PHE A 200 -1.64 -14.39 -22.05
C PHE A 200 -0.53 -14.30 -23.09
N THR A 201 -0.82 -13.65 -24.21
CA THR A 201 0.17 -13.36 -25.24
C THR A 201 1.04 -12.15 -24.86
N PRO A 202 2.21 -11.95 -25.50
CA PRO A 202 3.02 -10.75 -25.30
C PRO A 202 2.25 -9.44 -25.55
N GLU A 203 1.34 -9.44 -26.53
CA GLU A 203 0.46 -8.30 -26.79
C GLU A 203 -0.55 -8.08 -25.66
N GLY A 204 -1.14 -9.16 -25.12
CA GLY A 204 -2.02 -9.11 -23.96
C GLY A 204 -1.34 -8.46 -22.76
N TYR A 205 -0.10 -8.86 -22.43
CA TYR A 205 0.68 -8.23 -21.36
C TYR A 205 0.95 -6.74 -21.60
N ARG A 206 1.26 -6.35 -22.84
CA ARG A 206 1.46 -4.95 -23.22
C ARG A 206 0.20 -4.12 -22.98
N VAL A 207 -0.96 -4.61 -23.44
CA VAL A 207 -2.24 -3.92 -23.27
C VAL A 207 -2.66 -3.87 -21.79
N ILE A 208 -2.40 -4.92 -21.01
CA ILE A 208 -2.61 -4.91 -19.55
C ILE A 208 -1.78 -3.79 -18.91
N ALA A 209 -0.49 -3.69 -19.24
CA ALA A 209 0.39 -2.68 -18.66
C ALA A 209 -0.10 -1.25 -18.96
N GLU A 210 -0.55 -1.02 -20.20
CA GLU A 210 -1.05 0.28 -20.67
C GLU A 210 -2.38 0.67 -20.00
N LEU A 211 -3.38 -0.22 -20.04
CA LEU A 211 -4.73 0.09 -19.56
C LEU A 211 -4.86 0.05 -18.03
N SER A 212 -3.98 -0.68 -17.34
CA SER A 212 -4.00 -0.75 -15.88
C SER A 212 -3.27 0.40 -15.19
N GLY A 213 -2.48 1.19 -15.92
CA GLY A 213 -1.49 2.09 -15.34
C GLY A 213 -0.44 1.35 -14.50
N ARG A 214 -0.29 0.04 -14.71
CA ARG A 214 0.56 -0.89 -13.95
C ARG A 214 0.21 -1.00 -12.46
N VAL A 215 -1.02 -0.64 -12.08
CA VAL A 215 -1.51 -0.73 -10.70
C VAL A 215 -1.98 -2.17 -10.42
N PRO A 216 -1.43 -2.89 -9.43
CA PRO A 216 -1.78 -4.28 -9.11
C PRO A 216 -3.28 -4.58 -9.05
N ARG A 217 -4.06 -3.76 -8.32
CA ARG A 217 -5.53 -3.95 -8.24
C ARG A 217 -6.21 -3.88 -9.61
N THR A 218 -5.79 -2.94 -10.45
CA THR A 218 -6.34 -2.77 -11.81
C THR A 218 -5.90 -3.91 -12.72
N ILE A 219 -4.64 -4.36 -12.62
CA ILE A 219 -4.13 -5.55 -13.32
C ILE A 219 -4.99 -6.76 -12.95
N ASN A 220 -5.20 -7.01 -11.66
CA ASN A 220 -6.01 -8.14 -11.17
C ASN A 220 -7.42 -8.11 -11.76
N SER A 221 -8.07 -6.95 -11.70
CA SER A 221 -9.42 -6.76 -12.23
C SER A 221 -9.50 -7.03 -13.73
N LEU A 222 -8.52 -6.52 -14.50
CA LEU A 222 -8.42 -6.72 -15.94
C LEU A 222 -8.18 -8.19 -16.28
N CYS A 223 -7.22 -8.85 -15.62
CA CYS A 223 -6.88 -10.23 -15.87
C CYS A 223 -8.03 -11.18 -15.52
N GLU A 224 -8.72 -10.97 -14.39
CA GLU A 224 -9.88 -11.79 -14.01
C GLU A 224 -10.97 -11.73 -15.09
N LEU A 225 -11.29 -10.52 -15.56
CA LEU A 225 -12.33 -10.34 -16.56
C LEU A 225 -11.90 -10.83 -17.94
N ALA A 226 -10.62 -10.67 -18.30
CA ALA A 226 -10.06 -11.21 -19.53
C ALA A 226 -10.12 -12.75 -19.55
N LEU A 227 -9.85 -13.42 -18.42
CA LEU A 227 -10.02 -14.87 -18.29
C LEU A 227 -11.48 -15.30 -18.55
N ILE A 228 -12.44 -14.56 -18.00
CA ILE A 228 -13.88 -14.82 -18.19
C ILE A 228 -14.27 -14.65 -19.66
N ILE A 229 -13.89 -13.52 -20.28
CA ILE A 229 -14.22 -13.22 -21.69
C ILE A 229 -13.55 -14.24 -22.62
N GLY A 230 -12.27 -14.52 -22.42
CA GLY A 230 -11.51 -15.48 -23.24
C GLY A 230 -12.11 -16.88 -23.17
N ALA A 231 -12.52 -17.35 -21.99
CA ALA A 231 -13.20 -18.64 -21.85
C ALA A 231 -14.57 -18.67 -22.52
N ASN A 232 -15.35 -17.59 -22.43
CA ASN A 232 -16.64 -17.49 -23.12
C ASN A 232 -16.47 -17.55 -24.65
N ARG A 233 -15.38 -16.96 -25.17
CA ARG A 233 -15.00 -17.03 -26.59
C ARG A 233 -14.30 -18.34 -26.98
N ARG A 234 -14.03 -19.23 -26.02
CA ARG A 234 -13.20 -20.44 -26.20
C ARG A 234 -11.84 -20.13 -26.82
N ALA A 235 -11.24 -19.00 -26.46
CA ALA A 235 -9.95 -18.58 -26.96
C ALA A 235 -8.83 -19.51 -26.48
N LEU A 236 -7.80 -19.71 -27.31
CA LEU A 236 -6.62 -20.49 -26.93
C LEU A 236 -5.62 -19.67 -26.10
N ALA A 237 -5.63 -18.35 -26.25
CA ALA A 237 -4.83 -17.40 -25.49
C ALA A 237 -5.58 -16.05 -25.39
N ILE A 238 -5.15 -15.22 -24.45
CA ILE A 238 -5.65 -13.87 -24.21
C ILE A 238 -4.70 -12.88 -24.90
N ASP A 239 -5.21 -12.26 -25.95
CA ASP A 239 -4.56 -11.23 -26.74
C ASP A 239 -4.98 -9.81 -26.31
N GLY A 240 -4.45 -8.81 -27.01
CA GLY A 240 -4.80 -7.41 -26.78
C GLY A 240 -6.31 -7.16 -26.92
N GLU A 241 -6.97 -7.78 -27.89
CA GLU A 241 -8.41 -7.57 -28.16
C GLU A 241 -9.29 -8.06 -26.99
N ILE A 242 -8.95 -9.20 -26.39
CA ILE A 242 -9.67 -9.71 -25.22
C ILE A 242 -9.44 -8.81 -24.00
N VAL A 243 -8.22 -8.31 -23.81
CA VAL A 243 -7.90 -7.37 -22.72
C VAL A 243 -8.63 -6.04 -22.90
N GLU A 244 -8.69 -5.49 -24.12
CA GLU A 244 -9.46 -4.29 -24.43
C GLU A 244 -10.95 -4.49 -24.18
N ALA A 245 -11.49 -5.66 -24.52
CA ALA A 245 -12.87 -6.00 -24.22
C ALA A 245 -13.13 -6.01 -22.70
N ALA A 246 -12.19 -6.55 -21.91
CA ALA A 246 -12.26 -6.49 -20.45
C ALA A 246 -12.19 -5.06 -19.92
N ALA A 247 -11.29 -4.23 -20.46
CA ALA A 247 -11.15 -2.83 -20.06
C ALA A 247 -12.44 -2.02 -20.33
N LYS A 248 -13.08 -2.24 -21.49
CA LYS A 248 -14.36 -1.62 -21.85
C LYS A 248 -15.47 -1.97 -20.85
N GLU A 249 -15.55 -3.24 -20.45
CA GLU A 249 -16.53 -3.71 -19.47
C GLU A 249 -16.28 -3.12 -18.07
N LEU A 250 -15.01 -3.01 -17.66
CA LEU A 250 -14.62 -2.31 -16.43
C LEU A 250 -14.77 -0.77 -16.51
N ARG A 251 -15.12 -0.23 -17.68
CA ARG A 251 -15.16 1.21 -17.97
C ARG A 251 -13.84 1.92 -17.68
N LEU A 252 -12.73 1.22 -17.89
CA LEU A 252 -11.40 1.81 -17.81
C LEU A 252 -11.17 2.64 -19.08
N SER A 253 -11.04 3.95 -18.92
CA SER A 253 -10.60 4.84 -20.00
C SER A 253 -9.08 4.89 -20.03
N VAL A 254 -8.48 4.88 -21.23
CA VAL A 254 -7.06 5.20 -21.42
C VAL A 254 -6.80 6.55 -20.75
N THR A 255 -6.06 6.56 -19.65
CA THR A 255 -5.57 7.81 -19.06
C THR A 255 -4.37 8.24 -19.89
N SER A 256 -4.65 8.96 -20.98
CA SER A 256 -3.64 9.68 -21.72
C SER A 256 -2.94 10.63 -20.75
N HIS A 257 -1.65 10.41 -20.51
CA HIS A 257 -0.78 11.36 -19.83
C HIS A 257 -0.69 12.66 -20.65
N GLU A 258 -1.61 13.59 -20.43
CA GLU A 258 -1.49 14.99 -20.86
C GLU A 258 -1.79 15.92 -19.70
N SER A 259 -0.75 16.20 -18.90
CA SER A 259 -0.45 17.53 -18.33
C SER A 259 0.82 17.46 -17.48
N ALA A 260 1.95 17.15 -18.10
CA ALA A 260 3.22 17.70 -17.65
C ALA A 260 3.32 19.12 -18.25
N LYS A 261 2.67 20.10 -17.63
CA LYS A 261 2.99 21.51 -17.89
C LYS A 261 4.33 21.78 -17.21
N GLN A 262 5.37 21.88 -18.02
CA GLN A 262 6.68 22.43 -17.66
C GLN A 262 6.53 23.70 -16.82
N PRO A 263 7.31 23.89 -15.74
CA PRO A 263 7.48 25.21 -15.15
C PRO A 263 8.24 26.07 -16.16
N ALA A 264 7.63 27.20 -16.53
CA ALA A 264 8.22 28.22 -17.37
C ALA A 264 9.56 28.69 -16.77
N SER A 265 10.60 28.73 -17.60
CA SER A 265 11.84 29.41 -17.30
C SER A 265 11.60 30.92 -17.08
N PRO A 266 12.37 31.57 -16.20
CA PRO A 266 12.13 32.96 -15.82
C PRO A 266 12.56 33.90 -16.95
N SER A 267 11.66 34.80 -17.37
CA SER A 267 12.03 35.97 -18.18
C SER A 267 12.50 37.11 -17.26
N PRO A 268 13.48 37.92 -17.71
CA PRO A 268 14.24 38.83 -16.85
C PRO A 268 13.41 40.08 -16.47
N VAL A 269 13.46 40.44 -15.19
CA VAL A 269 12.90 41.72 -14.71
C VAL A 269 13.85 42.83 -15.13
N SER A 270 13.34 43.71 -15.97
CA SER A 270 13.95 44.95 -16.43
C SER A 270 14.10 45.96 -15.29
N GLU A 271 15.27 46.60 -15.26
CA GLU A 271 15.63 47.73 -14.40
C GLU A 271 14.61 48.87 -14.51
N GLN A 272 13.90 49.16 -13.42
CA GLN A 272 13.24 50.44 -13.26
C GLN A 272 14.20 51.45 -12.62
N ARG A 273 14.64 52.40 -13.46
CA ARG A 273 15.28 53.66 -13.09
C ARG A 273 14.54 54.33 -11.92
N ARG A 274 15.24 54.49 -10.79
CA ARG A 274 14.91 55.52 -9.80
C ARG A 274 15.39 56.87 -10.31
N VAL A 275 14.45 57.73 -10.66
CA VAL A 275 14.65 59.18 -10.72
C VAL A 275 13.85 59.77 -9.57
N PHE A 276 14.55 60.27 -8.55
CA PHE A 276 14.01 61.28 -7.65
C PHE A 276 15.10 62.32 -7.42
N VAL A 277 14.85 63.52 -7.96
CA VAL A 277 15.54 64.78 -7.66
C VAL A 277 14.52 65.64 -6.93
N ASN A 278 14.78 65.88 -5.65
CA ASN A 278 14.70 67.16 -4.91
C ASN A 278 14.74 66.89 -3.42
#